data_AF-A0A2G5DV74-F1
#
_entry.id   AF-A0A2G5DV74-F1
#
_cell.length_a   1.000
_cell.length_b   1.000
_cell.length_c   1.000
_cell.angle_alpha   90.00
_cell.angle_beta   90.00
_cell.angle_gamma   90.00
#
_symmetry.space_group_name_H-M   'P 1'
#
loop_
_entity.id
_entity.type
_entity.pdbx_description
1 polymer ?
#
loop_
_entity_poly.entity_id
_entity_poly.type
_entity_poly.pdbx_seq_one_letter_code
_entity_poly.pdbx_strand_id
1 'polypeptide(L)'
;MASEMDPLYGLGPARFLVTQRPWLDLYGVYVRPVAPFGSASSKPYYDQALIHRCLPDELLFEVFARMTPYSLGKGACVCRKWRYTIRNPVFWRSACLKAWQASGPLENYKLVQSKYEYSWRKMWLLRPRIRTDGLYVSRNTYIRVGVAEWKVTNPVHLVCYYRYMRFFPSGRFLYKNSSHKVKDVAKCMNFRASKADCVFSGHSTLSEDKVEAAILYSGARPTVLRFRLR
;
A
#
# COMPACT_ATOMS: atom_id res chain seq x y z
N MET A 1 61.39 -31.44 57.07
CA MET A 1 60.97 -30.34 57.96
C MET A 1 59.85 -29.64 57.22
N ALA A 2 58.59 -29.93 57.57
CA ALA A 2 57.80 -29.16 58.53
C ALA A 2 57.57 -27.71 58.05
N SER A 3 56.40 -27.10 57.99
CA SER A 3 54.95 -27.41 58.09
C SER A 3 54.26 -26.03 58.09
N GLU A 4 52.92 -25.97 58.00
CA GLU A 4 52.01 -24.80 58.14
C GLU A 4 51.67 -24.10 56.80
N MET A 5 50.51 -24.30 56.12
CA MET A 5 49.06 -24.10 56.46
C MET A 5 48.75 -22.63 56.83
N ASP A 6 47.75 -21.91 56.30
CA ASP A 6 46.43 -22.23 55.71
C ASP A 6 45.82 -20.93 55.05
N PRO A 7 44.51 -20.80 54.76
CA PRO A 7 43.72 -21.23 53.58
C PRO A 7 43.16 -20.03 52.77
N LEU A 8 42.46 -20.28 51.65
CA LEU A 8 41.13 -19.69 51.35
C LEU A 8 40.62 -20.18 49.98
N TYR A 9 39.85 -21.27 50.05
CA TYR A 9 38.59 -21.53 49.34
C TYR A 9 38.39 -20.96 47.93
N GLY A 10 38.57 -21.86 46.97
CA GLY A 10 37.60 -22.22 45.94
C GLY A 10 36.73 -21.13 45.32
N LEU A 11 37.10 -20.69 44.12
CA LEU A 11 36.17 -20.20 43.09
C LEU A 11 36.78 -20.56 41.73
N GLY A 12 36.30 -21.64 41.11
CA GLY A 12 36.63 -21.92 39.72
C GLY A 12 36.21 -20.75 38.83
N PRO A 13 36.90 -20.46 37.71
CA PRO A 13 36.53 -19.34 36.85
C PRO A 13 35.10 -19.56 36.38
N ALA A 14 34.22 -18.63 36.77
CA ALA A 14 32.83 -18.63 36.36
C ALA A 14 32.80 -18.77 34.83
N ARG A 15 32.29 -19.89 34.33
CA ARG A 15 31.93 -20.02 32.93
C ARG A 15 30.83 -19.00 32.69
N PHE A 16 31.22 -17.81 32.24
CA PHE A 16 30.29 -16.86 31.67
C PHE A 16 29.51 -17.63 30.61
N LEU A 17 28.21 -17.78 30.81
CA LEU A 17 27.30 -18.23 29.78
C LEU A 17 27.35 -17.14 28.71
N VAL A 18 28.32 -17.25 27.80
CA VAL A 18 28.38 -16.43 26.60
C VAL A 18 27.15 -16.87 25.81
N THR A 19 26.06 -16.14 25.98
CA THR A 19 24.90 -16.27 25.11
C THR A 19 25.45 -16.06 23.70
N GLN A 20 25.44 -17.11 22.86
CA GLN A 20 25.74 -16.91 21.45
C GLN A 20 24.73 -15.91 20.94
N ARG A 21 25.20 -14.70 20.71
CA ARG A 21 24.42 -13.59 20.17
C ARG A 21 24.83 -13.51 18.71
N PRO A 22 24.04 -14.06 17.78
CA PRO A 22 24.46 -14.24 16.38
C PRO A 22 24.87 -12.93 15.68
N TRP A 23 24.49 -11.78 16.25
CA TRP A 23 24.86 -10.46 15.74
C TRP A 23 26.25 -9.98 16.18
N LEU A 24 26.83 -10.52 17.26
CA LEU A 24 28.21 -10.23 17.65
C LEU A 24 29.20 -10.82 16.64
N ASP A 25 28.87 -11.97 16.05
CA ASP A 25 29.67 -12.62 15.00
C ASP A 25 29.68 -11.84 13.67
N LEU A 26 28.85 -10.80 13.55
CA LEU A 26 28.79 -9.91 12.39
C LEU A 26 29.63 -8.64 12.57
N TYR A 27 30.17 -8.38 13.77
CA TYR A 27 31.05 -7.22 14.00
C TYR A 27 32.36 -7.38 13.23
N GLY A 28 32.73 -6.36 12.45
CA GLY A 28 33.95 -6.37 11.63
C GLY A 28 33.87 -7.22 10.36
N VAL A 29 32.78 -7.98 10.16
CA VAL A 29 32.52 -8.71 8.91
C VAL A 29 31.89 -7.74 7.91
N TYR A 30 32.64 -7.37 6.87
CA TYR A 30 32.08 -6.61 5.76
C TYR A 30 31.15 -7.50 4.93
N VAL A 31 29.87 -7.52 5.31
CA VAL A 31 28.82 -8.19 4.54
C VAL A 31 28.62 -7.40 3.25
N ARG A 32 29.17 -7.91 2.14
CA ARG A 32 28.89 -7.34 0.81
C ARG A 32 27.38 -7.35 0.60
N PRO A 33 26.74 -6.21 0.29
CA PRO A 33 25.29 -6.09 0.33
C PRO A 33 24.53 -7.15 -0.47
N VAL A 34 25.04 -7.61 -1.63
CA VAL A 34 24.54 -8.78 -2.38
C VAL A 34 25.58 -9.21 -3.43
N ALA A 35 25.69 -10.51 -3.72
CA ALA A 35 26.33 -11.03 -4.93
C ALA A 35 25.50 -10.73 -6.20
N PRO A 36 26.13 -10.51 -7.37
CA PRO A 36 25.43 -10.22 -8.62
C PRO A 36 24.47 -11.37 -8.98
N PHE A 37 23.20 -11.02 -9.23
CA PHE A 37 22.20 -11.96 -9.71
C PHE A 37 22.53 -12.30 -11.17
N GLY A 38 22.78 -13.58 -11.46
CA GLY A 38 23.11 -14.05 -12.81
C GLY A 38 24.58 -13.81 -13.18
N SER A 39 25.36 -14.86 -13.02
CA SER A 39 26.76 -14.98 -13.39
C SER A 39 27.07 -14.60 -14.84
N ALA A 40 27.79 -13.50 -15.02
CA ALA A 40 28.99 -13.50 -15.88
C ALA A 40 30.24 -13.95 -15.08
N SER A 41 30.05 -14.44 -13.85
CA SER A 41 31.11 -14.94 -12.98
C SER A 41 31.10 -16.47 -12.99
N SER A 42 32.23 -17.09 -13.30
CA SER A 42 32.43 -18.55 -13.29
C SER A 42 32.26 -19.21 -11.91
N LYS A 43 31.92 -18.45 -10.85
CA LYS A 43 31.76 -18.99 -9.49
C LYS A 43 30.32 -19.43 -9.22
N PRO A 44 30.11 -20.56 -8.52
CA PRO A 44 28.79 -20.97 -8.07
C PRO A 44 28.20 -19.91 -7.13
N TYR A 45 26.99 -19.45 -7.46
CA TYR A 45 26.25 -18.49 -6.65
C TYR A 45 25.54 -19.21 -5.50
N TYR A 46 25.91 -18.89 -4.26
CA TYR A 46 25.20 -19.38 -3.08
C TYR A 46 24.23 -18.31 -2.57
N ASP A 47 22.93 -18.61 -2.61
CA ASP A 47 21.91 -17.69 -2.10
C ASP A 47 21.90 -17.72 -0.56
N GLN A 48 22.19 -16.57 0.05
CA GLN A 48 22.25 -16.47 1.50
C GLN A 48 20.87 -16.55 2.15
N ALA A 49 19.82 -16.12 1.45
CA ALA A 49 18.49 -16.06 2.03
C ALA A 49 17.91 -17.47 2.18
N LEU A 50 17.54 -17.85 3.42
CA LEU A 50 16.94 -19.17 3.71
C LEU A 50 15.72 -19.43 2.84
N ILE A 51 14.86 -18.43 2.65
CA ILE A 51 13.66 -18.56 1.81
C ILE A 51 13.97 -18.94 0.36
N HIS A 52 15.07 -18.45 -0.22
CA HIS A 52 15.45 -18.80 -1.59
C HIS A 52 16.12 -20.18 -1.69
N ARG A 53 16.66 -20.70 -0.59
CA ARG A 53 17.21 -22.05 -0.51
C ARG A 53 16.11 -23.10 -0.28
N CYS A 54 15.12 -22.75 0.52
CA CYS A 54 14.02 -23.65 0.86
C CYS A 54 12.87 -23.63 -0.14
N LEU A 55 12.68 -22.52 -0.88
CA LEU A 55 11.58 -22.36 -1.84
C LEU A 55 12.14 -22.29 -3.28
N PRO A 56 11.83 -23.27 -4.13
CA PRO A 56 12.11 -23.20 -5.57
C PRO A 56 11.53 -21.94 -6.21
N ASP A 57 12.18 -21.48 -7.28
CA ASP A 57 11.81 -20.23 -7.96
C ASP A 57 10.41 -20.30 -8.58
N GLU A 58 9.96 -21.48 -9.00
CA GLU A 58 8.62 -21.73 -9.52
C GLU A 58 7.54 -21.51 -8.45
N LEU A 59 7.80 -21.98 -7.22
CA LEU A 59 6.88 -21.77 -6.10
C LEU A 59 6.87 -20.30 -5.66
N LEU A 60 8.03 -19.65 -5.66
CA LEU A 60 8.12 -18.21 -5.41
C LEU A 60 7.34 -17.41 -6.46
N PHE A 61 7.43 -17.80 -7.73
CA PHE A 61 6.67 -17.22 -8.83
C PHE A 61 5.16 -17.41 -8.63
N GLU A 62 4.73 -18.61 -8.25
CA GLU A 62 3.33 -18.94 -7.96
C GLU A 62 2.77 -18.16 -6.76
N VAL A 63 3.59 -17.89 -5.75
CA VAL A 63 3.23 -17.00 -4.63
C VAL A 63 3.01 -15.58 -5.16
N PHE A 64 3.95 -15.04 -5.94
CA PHE A 64 3.81 -13.70 -6.53
C PHE A 64 2.60 -13.59 -7.48
N ALA A 65 2.30 -14.64 -8.24
CA ALA A 65 1.14 -14.68 -9.14
C ALA A 65 -0.21 -14.55 -8.40
N ARG A 66 -0.28 -15.01 -7.15
CA ARG A 66 -1.48 -14.90 -6.29
C ARG A 66 -1.55 -13.61 -5.47
N MET A 67 -0.46 -12.86 -5.38
CA MET A 67 -0.41 -11.63 -4.60
C MET A 67 -1.13 -10.45 -5.27
N THR A 68 -1.61 -9.52 -4.45
CA THR A 68 -2.15 -8.26 -4.98
C THR A 68 -1.04 -7.40 -5.56
N PRO A 69 -1.32 -6.52 -6.54
CA PRO A 69 -0.31 -5.63 -7.12
C PRO A 69 0.37 -4.72 -6.10
N TYR A 70 -0.33 -4.37 -5.02
CA TYR A 70 0.23 -3.59 -3.93
C TYR A 70 1.22 -4.41 -3.09
N SER A 71 0.88 -5.65 -2.77
CA SER A 71 1.77 -6.58 -2.09
C SER A 71 3.01 -6.90 -2.94
N LEU A 72 2.86 -7.02 -4.27
CA LEU A 72 3.98 -7.12 -5.21
C LEU A 72 4.89 -5.89 -5.16
N GLY A 73 4.31 -4.68 -5.09
CA GLY A 73 5.07 -3.44 -4.90
C GLY A 73 5.92 -3.47 -3.62
N LYS A 74 5.36 -3.94 -2.51
CA LYS A 74 6.10 -4.14 -1.25
C LYS A 74 7.16 -5.23 -1.37
N GLY A 75 6.83 -6.36 -1.99
CA GLY A 75 7.77 -7.47 -2.22
C GLY A 75 8.99 -7.03 -3.04
N ALA A 76 8.81 -6.16 -4.02
CA ALA A 76 9.90 -5.62 -4.82
C ALA A 76 10.89 -4.74 -4.02
N CYS A 77 10.54 -4.34 -2.80
CA CYS A 77 11.42 -3.61 -1.88
C CYS A 77 12.19 -4.52 -0.91
N VAL A 78 11.91 -5.83 -0.87
CA VAL A 78 12.54 -6.77 0.09
C VAL A 78 13.98 -7.08 -0.30
N CYS A 79 14.20 -7.54 -1.53
CA CYS A 79 15.54 -7.89 -2.02
C CYS A 79 15.63 -7.70 -3.55
N ARG A 80 16.87 -7.73 -4.08
CA ARG A 80 17.11 -7.60 -5.53
C ARG A 80 16.44 -8.71 -6.34
N LYS A 81 16.55 -9.98 -5.90
CA LYS A 81 15.90 -11.13 -6.56
C LYS A 81 14.41 -10.88 -6.76
N TRP A 82 13.69 -10.55 -5.68
CA TRP A 82 12.25 -10.25 -5.75
C TRP A 82 11.96 -9.04 -6.63
N ARG A 83 12.76 -7.97 -6.53
CA ARG A 83 12.63 -6.79 -7.39
C ARG A 83 12.70 -7.13 -8.87
N TYR A 84 13.59 -8.03 -9.28
CA TYR A 84 13.73 -8.45 -10.68
C TYR A 84 12.65 -9.46 -11.08
N THR A 85 12.35 -10.46 -10.24
CA THR A 85 11.27 -11.42 -10.50
C THR A 85 9.94 -10.70 -10.71
N ILE A 86 9.59 -9.76 -9.83
CA ILE A 86 8.32 -9.00 -9.87
C ILE A 86 8.23 -8.07 -11.09
N ARG A 87 9.35 -7.73 -11.75
CA ARG A 87 9.31 -6.97 -13.02
C ARG A 87 8.77 -7.80 -14.18
N ASN A 88 8.64 -9.13 -14.03
CA ASN A 88 8.06 -9.98 -15.04
C ASN A 88 6.65 -9.46 -15.43
N PRO A 89 6.38 -9.22 -16.73
CA PRO A 89 5.11 -8.63 -17.18
C PRO A 89 3.88 -9.49 -16.89
N VAL A 90 4.03 -10.80 -16.67
CA VAL A 90 2.92 -11.73 -16.41
C VAL A 90 2.11 -11.32 -15.17
N PHE A 91 2.78 -10.90 -14.10
CA PHE A 91 2.12 -10.46 -12.87
C PHE A 91 1.25 -9.22 -13.10
N TRP A 92 1.72 -8.30 -13.92
CA TRP A 92 1.03 -7.05 -14.22
C TRP A 92 -0.10 -7.24 -15.24
N ARG A 93 0.03 -8.20 -16.17
CA ARG A 93 -1.04 -8.55 -17.13
C ARG A 93 -2.32 -8.96 -16.41
N SER A 94 -2.23 -9.90 -15.47
CA SER A 94 -3.36 -10.36 -14.66
C SER A 94 -4.01 -9.22 -13.89
N ALA A 95 -3.18 -8.35 -13.28
CA ALA A 95 -3.64 -7.17 -12.57
C ALA A 95 -4.41 -6.20 -13.48
N CYS A 96 -3.85 -5.86 -14.64
CA CYS A 96 -4.48 -4.95 -15.61
C CYS A 96 -5.82 -5.47 -16.11
N LEU A 97 -5.90 -6.75 -16.49
CA LEU A 97 -7.14 -7.34 -16.99
C LEU A 97 -8.25 -7.34 -15.94
N LYS A 98 -7.90 -7.51 -14.65
CA LYS A 98 -8.85 -7.39 -13.54
C LYS A 98 -9.27 -5.94 -13.28
N ALA A 99 -8.34 -4.99 -13.30
CA ALA A 99 -8.64 -3.58 -13.00
C ALA A 99 -9.46 -2.88 -14.11
N TRP A 100 -9.23 -3.24 -15.38
CA TRP A 100 -9.93 -2.66 -16.52
C TRP A 100 -10.78 -3.69 -17.27
N GLN A 101 -11.46 -4.56 -16.51
CA GLN A 101 -12.34 -5.59 -17.05
C GLN A 101 -13.45 -4.99 -17.92
N ALA A 102 -13.94 -3.78 -17.57
CA ALA A 102 -14.99 -3.09 -18.32
C ALA A 102 -14.61 -2.76 -19.78
N SER A 103 -13.32 -2.51 -20.07
CA SER A 103 -12.86 -2.29 -21.45
C SER A 103 -12.76 -3.59 -22.26
N GLY A 104 -12.76 -4.75 -21.59
CA GLY A 104 -12.55 -6.05 -22.21
C GLY A 104 -11.08 -6.38 -22.50
N PRO A 105 -10.73 -7.68 -22.65
CA PRO A 105 -9.34 -8.10 -22.87
C PRO A 105 -8.74 -7.54 -24.16
N LEU A 106 -9.47 -7.61 -25.28
CA LEU A 106 -8.98 -7.23 -26.61
C LEU A 106 -8.49 -5.77 -26.66
N GLU A 107 -9.31 -4.84 -26.16
CA GLU A 107 -8.96 -3.42 -26.09
C GLU A 107 -7.76 -3.17 -25.16
N ASN A 108 -7.67 -3.91 -24.05
CA ASN A 108 -6.51 -3.82 -23.17
C ASN A 108 -5.21 -4.26 -23.88
N TYR A 109 -5.23 -5.30 -24.74
CA TYR A 109 -4.04 -5.67 -25.54
C TYR A 109 -3.66 -4.57 -26.53
N LYS A 110 -4.64 -4.03 -27.27
CA LYS A 110 -4.40 -2.93 -28.22
C LYS A 110 -3.81 -1.70 -27.53
N LEU A 111 -4.30 -1.36 -26.34
CA LEU A 111 -3.79 -0.23 -25.55
C LEU A 111 -2.35 -0.46 -25.07
N VAL A 112 -2.02 -1.67 -24.60
CA VAL A 112 -0.66 -2.02 -24.18
C VAL A 112 0.33 -1.87 -25.34
N GLN A 113 -0.05 -2.35 -26.52
CA GLN A 113 0.75 -2.24 -27.72
C GLN A 113 0.92 -0.78 -28.18
N SER A 114 -0.17 -0.02 -28.28
CA SER A 114 -0.17 1.33 -28.86
C SER A 114 0.34 2.43 -27.93
N LYS A 115 0.00 2.38 -26.63
CA LYS A 115 0.28 3.49 -25.67
C LYS A 115 1.34 3.16 -24.62
N TYR A 116 1.66 1.88 -24.41
CA TYR A 116 2.49 1.46 -23.28
C TYR A 116 3.69 0.59 -23.68
N GLU A 117 4.14 0.66 -24.95
CA GLU A 117 5.36 -0.02 -25.43
C GLU A 117 5.40 -1.52 -25.08
N TYR A 118 4.28 -2.21 -25.28
CA TYR A 118 4.14 -3.64 -24.96
C TYR A 118 4.35 -3.99 -23.46
N SER A 119 4.32 -3.00 -22.56
CA SER A 119 4.58 -3.19 -21.13
C SER A 119 3.32 -3.09 -20.28
N TRP A 120 2.82 -4.25 -19.83
CA TRP A 120 1.72 -4.34 -18.85
C TRP A 120 2.02 -3.61 -17.55
N ARG A 121 3.29 -3.64 -17.11
CA ARG A 121 3.72 -2.91 -15.92
C ARG A 121 3.62 -1.40 -16.11
N LYS A 122 4.02 -0.89 -17.29
CA LYS A 122 3.91 0.53 -17.63
C LYS A 122 2.45 0.97 -17.64
N MET A 123 1.57 0.18 -18.25
CA MET A 123 0.11 0.39 -18.20
C MET A 123 -0.41 0.41 -16.76
N TRP A 124 0.00 -0.54 -15.91
CA TRP A 124 -0.43 -0.58 -14.51
C TRP A 124 -0.02 0.68 -13.73
N LEU A 125 1.14 1.26 -14.02
CA LEU A 125 1.64 2.43 -13.29
C LEU A 125 1.05 3.73 -13.81
N LEU A 126 0.80 3.84 -15.13
CA LEU A 126 0.42 5.09 -15.77
C LEU A 126 -1.07 5.22 -16.08
N ARG A 127 -1.80 4.12 -16.27
CA ARG A 127 -3.24 4.18 -16.59
C ARG A 127 -4.02 4.52 -15.32
N PRO A 128 -4.88 5.56 -15.33
CA PRO A 128 -5.70 5.90 -14.18
C PRO A 128 -6.68 4.77 -13.81
N ARG A 129 -6.89 4.57 -12.50
CA ARG A 129 -7.87 3.63 -11.96
C ARG A 129 -8.40 4.09 -10.61
N ILE A 130 -9.63 3.70 -10.30
CA ILE A 130 -10.21 3.85 -8.97
C ILE A 130 -9.63 2.78 -8.04
N ARG A 131 -9.29 3.19 -6.83
CA ARG A 131 -8.78 2.35 -5.76
C ARG A 131 -9.93 1.97 -4.82
N THR A 132 -10.14 0.68 -4.61
CA THR A 132 -11.26 0.16 -3.81
C THR A 132 -10.86 -0.29 -2.40
N ASP A 133 -9.56 -0.40 -2.11
CA ASP A 133 -9.01 -0.78 -0.80
C ASP A 133 -8.93 0.39 0.20
N GLY A 134 -9.26 1.62 -0.22
CA GLY A 134 -8.98 2.82 0.57
C GLY A 134 -10.13 3.82 0.66
N LEU A 135 -9.83 4.92 1.34
CA LEU A 135 -10.70 6.09 1.48
C LEU A 135 -10.05 7.28 0.77
N TYR A 136 -10.80 7.93 -0.11
CA TYR A 136 -10.42 9.20 -0.72
C TYR A 136 -10.86 10.34 0.19
N VAL A 137 -9.98 11.32 0.37
CA VAL A 137 -10.20 12.45 1.28
C VAL A 137 -9.90 13.73 0.53
N SER A 138 -10.91 14.59 0.41
CA SER A 138 -10.73 15.95 -0.12
C SER A 138 -10.90 16.95 1.03
N ARG A 139 -9.83 17.67 1.35
CA ARG A 139 -9.88 18.79 2.30
C ARG A 139 -10.45 20.01 1.60
N ASN A 140 -11.50 20.58 2.16
CA ASN A 140 -12.18 21.76 1.65
C ASN A 140 -12.23 22.82 2.74
N THR A 141 -11.99 24.06 2.36
CA THR A 141 -12.02 25.21 3.28
C THR A 141 -12.87 26.30 2.67
N TYR A 142 -13.66 26.97 3.50
CA TYR A 142 -14.36 28.18 3.10
C TYR A 142 -14.32 29.22 4.21
N ILE A 143 -14.53 30.45 3.81
CA ILE A 143 -14.51 31.60 4.70
C ILE A 143 -15.96 31.92 5.07
N ARG A 144 -16.26 31.93 6.37
CA ARG A 144 -17.56 32.34 6.91
C ARG A 144 -17.39 33.67 7.64
N VAL A 145 -18.20 34.67 7.26
CA VAL A 145 -18.25 35.95 7.97
C VAL A 145 -18.78 35.71 9.38
N GLY A 146 -18.06 36.20 10.39
CA GLY A 146 -18.48 36.19 11.79
C GLY A 146 -19.45 37.32 12.11
N VAL A 147 -20.05 37.28 13.29
CA VAL A 147 -20.91 38.38 13.77
C VAL A 147 -20.00 39.47 14.31
N ALA A 148 -20.07 40.68 13.73
CA ALA A 148 -19.34 41.84 14.22
C ALA A 148 -20.17 42.53 15.33
N GLU A 149 -19.68 42.51 16.56
CA GLU A 149 -20.31 43.24 17.69
C GLU A 149 -19.95 44.74 17.68
N TRP A 150 -18.83 45.13 17.06
CA TRP A 150 -18.34 46.52 16.99
C TRP A 150 -17.84 46.87 15.58
N LYS A 151 -17.85 48.17 15.22
CA LYS A 151 -17.47 48.68 13.88
C LYS A 151 -15.96 48.62 13.55
N VAL A 152 -15.13 48.08 14.43
CA VAL A 152 -13.66 48.21 14.33
C VAL A 152 -13.03 47.07 13.51
N THR A 153 -13.60 45.86 13.53
CA THR A 153 -13.08 44.71 12.76
C THR A 153 -14.21 43.80 12.29
N ASN A 154 -14.06 43.23 11.08
CA ASN A 154 -14.96 42.20 10.55
C ASN A 154 -14.38 40.82 10.89
N PRO A 155 -14.89 40.10 11.90
CA PRO A 155 -14.39 38.78 12.24
C PRO A 155 -14.72 37.78 11.13
N VAL A 156 -13.79 36.87 10.89
CA VAL A 156 -13.90 35.88 9.82
C VAL A 156 -13.46 34.51 10.35
N HIS A 157 -14.24 33.47 10.06
CA HIS A 157 -13.94 32.09 10.43
C HIS A 157 -13.52 31.28 9.21
N LEU A 158 -12.33 30.68 9.27
CA LEU A 158 -11.90 29.68 8.30
C LEU A 158 -12.47 28.31 8.68
N VAL A 159 -13.52 27.88 7.99
CA VAL A 159 -14.14 26.58 8.22
C VAL A 159 -13.43 25.53 7.37
N CYS A 160 -12.98 24.45 8.00
CA CYS A 160 -12.34 23.31 7.35
C CYS A 160 -13.22 22.06 7.50
N TYR A 161 -13.51 21.41 6.36
CA TYR A 161 -14.24 20.15 6.33
C TYR A 161 -13.63 19.20 5.31
N TYR A 162 -14.01 17.93 5.38
CA TYR A 162 -13.52 16.88 4.52
C TYR A 162 -14.68 16.19 3.81
N ARG A 163 -14.48 15.91 2.52
CA ARG A 163 -15.34 15.01 1.74
C ARG A 163 -14.66 13.65 1.67
N TYR A 164 -15.33 12.66 2.24
CA TYR A 164 -14.87 11.28 2.31
C TYR A 164 -15.60 10.44 1.27
N MET A 165 -14.84 9.70 0.48
CA MET A 165 -15.36 8.88 -0.62
C MET A 165 -14.74 7.49 -0.56
N ARG A 166 -15.57 6.45 -0.58
CA ARG A 166 -15.11 5.05 -0.64
C ARG A 166 -15.79 4.33 -1.80
N PHE A 167 -14.99 3.64 -2.61
CA PHE A 167 -15.46 2.86 -3.75
C PHE A 167 -15.31 1.38 -3.45
N PHE A 168 -16.27 0.57 -3.90
CA PHE A 168 -16.24 -0.88 -3.78
C PHE A 168 -16.14 -1.54 -5.16
N PRO A 169 -15.60 -2.77 -5.25
CA PRO A 169 -15.52 -3.49 -6.52
C PRO A 169 -16.88 -3.73 -7.19
N SER A 170 -17.97 -3.74 -6.42
CA SER A 170 -19.34 -3.87 -6.95
C SER A 170 -19.87 -2.62 -7.65
N GLY A 171 -19.11 -1.52 -7.70
CA GLY A 171 -19.59 -0.21 -8.16
C GLY A 171 -20.38 0.55 -7.09
N ARG A 172 -20.58 -0.03 -5.90
CA ARG A 172 -21.15 0.69 -4.76
C ARG A 172 -20.17 1.78 -4.31
N PHE A 173 -20.73 2.92 -3.94
CA PHE A 173 -20.01 4.11 -3.52
C PHE A 173 -20.56 4.63 -2.20
N LEU A 174 -19.70 5.13 -1.32
CA LEU A 174 -20.07 5.80 -0.08
C LEU A 174 -19.50 7.21 -0.04
N TYR A 175 -20.29 8.13 0.49
CA TYR A 175 -19.96 9.53 0.62
C TYR A 175 -20.32 10.06 2.01
N LYS A 176 -19.42 10.86 2.59
CA LYS A 176 -19.68 11.59 3.84
C LYS A 176 -18.97 12.94 3.84
N ASN A 177 -19.69 13.98 4.27
CA ASN A 177 -19.12 15.27 4.61
C ASN A 177 -18.94 15.35 6.13
N SER A 178 -17.75 15.69 6.60
CA SER A 178 -17.45 15.74 8.03
C SER A 178 -16.23 16.62 8.32
N SER A 179 -16.20 17.27 9.49
CA SER A 179 -15.02 17.94 10.02
C SER A 179 -14.09 17.00 10.82
N HIS A 180 -14.56 15.79 11.14
CA HIS A 180 -13.80 14.80 11.91
C HIS A 180 -12.60 14.25 11.14
N LYS A 181 -11.61 13.74 11.88
CA LYS A 181 -10.40 13.14 11.32
C LYS A 181 -10.71 11.82 10.62
N VAL A 182 -9.82 11.42 9.70
CA VAL A 182 -9.92 10.16 8.93
C VAL A 182 -10.12 8.95 9.84
N LYS A 183 -9.42 8.89 10.98
CA LYS A 183 -9.50 7.77 11.93
C LYS A 183 -10.92 7.53 12.48
N ASP A 184 -11.70 8.58 12.64
CA ASP A 184 -13.03 8.53 13.24
C ASP A 184 -14.06 8.19 12.17
N VAL A 185 -13.93 8.82 10.99
CA VAL A 185 -14.83 8.59 9.85
C VAL A 185 -14.63 7.22 9.22
N ALA A 186 -13.41 6.68 9.21
CA ALA A 186 -13.12 5.36 8.65
C ALA A 186 -13.96 4.24 9.32
N LYS A 187 -14.33 4.41 10.60
CA LYS A 187 -15.14 3.45 11.37
C LYS A 187 -16.54 3.27 10.77
N CYS A 188 -17.18 4.37 10.33
CA CYS A 188 -18.53 4.35 9.76
C CYS A 188 -18.55 4.22 8.22
N MET A 189 -17.43 4.42 7.53
CA MET A 189 -17.32 4.30 6.06
C MET A 189 -17.13 2.85 5.60
N ASN A 190 -17.98 1.92 6.05
CA ASN A 190 -17.89 0.49 5.76
C ASN A 190 -19.16 -0.06 5.08
N PHE A 191 -19.22 -1.36 4.79
CA PHE A 191 -20.36 -1.93 4.07
C PHE A 191 -21.71 -1.80 4.82
N ARG A 192 -21.67 -1.70 6.15
CA ARG A 192 -22.82 -1.47 7.05
C ARG A 192 -23.08 0.02 7.31
N ALA A 193 -22.48 0.92 6.52
CA ALA A 193 -22.69 2.36 6.66
C ALA A 193 -24.19 2.72 6.65
N SER A 194 -24.59 3.56 7.60
CA SER A 194 -25.96 3.99 7.79
C SER A 194 -26.14 5.47 7.51
N LYS A 195 -27.36 5.85 7.10
CA LYS A 195 -27.77 7.26 7.00
C LYS A 195 -27.72 7.97 8.36
N ALA A 196 -27.89 7.23 9.46
CA ALA A 196 -27.78 7.76 10.82
C ALA A 196 -26.38 8.35 11.09
N ASP A 197 -25.34 7.79 10.47
CA ASP A 197 -23.96 8.31 10.55
C ASP A 197 -23.68 9.43 9.53
N CYS A 198 -24.71 9.98 8.89
CA CYS A 198 -24.59 10.90 7.75
C CYS A 198 -23.72 10.33 6.61
N VAL A 199 -23.73 9.01 6.42
CA VAL A 199 -23.09 8.34 5.28
C VAL A 199 -24.16 8.06 4.23
N PHE A 200 -23.89 8.49 3.02
CA PHE A 200 -24.79 8.31 1.88
C PHE A 200 -24.18 7.31 0.91
N SER A 201 -25.00 6.38 0.44
CA SER A 201 -24.61 5.38 -0.55
C SER A 201 -25.11 5.74 -1.94
N GLY A 202 -24.34 5.33 -2.94
CA GLY A 202 -24.65 5.53 -4.35
C GLY A 202 -24.02 4.46 -5.23
N HIS A 203 -24.15 4.66 -6.53
CA HIS A 203 -23.45 3.87 -7.55
C HIS A 203 -22.46 4.76 -8.29
N SER A 204 -21.29 4.21 -8.59
CA SER A 204 -20.26 4.86 -9.38
C SER A 204 -19.97 4.09 -10.66
N THR A 205 -19.82 4.81 -11.75
CA THR A 205 -19.32 4.29 -13.03
C THR A 205 -17.99 4.95 -13.36
N LEU A 206 -17.10 4.20 -14.00
CA LEU A 206 -15.82 4.69 -14.51
C LEU A 206 -15.84 4.53 -16.04
N SER A 207 -15.83 5.66 -16.74
CA SER A 207 -15.66 5.71 -18.19
C SER A 207 -14.32 6.34 -18.50
N GLU A 208 -13.38 5.54 -19.01
CA GLU A 208 -12.00 5.94 -19.28
C GLU A 208 -11.28 6.55 -18.06
N ASP A 209 -11.26 7.88 -17.96
CA ASP A 209 -10.67 8.68 -16.88
C ASP A 209 -11.71 9.46 -16.07
N LYS A 210 -13.01 9.37 -16.42
CA LYS A 210 -14.10 10.07 -15.76
C LYS A 210 -14.87 9.13 -14.85
N VAL A 211 -14.97 9.52 -13.58
CA VAL A 211 -15.80 8.86 -12.58
C VAL A 211 -17.08 9.66 -12.45
N GLU A 212 -18.21 9.02 -12.67
CA GLU A 212 -19.51 9.57 -12.33
C GLU A 212 -20.08 8.79 -11.15
N ALA A 213 -20.56 9.50 -10.13
CA ALA A 213 -21.20 8.89 -8.98
C ALA A 213 -22.47 9.65 -8.62
N ALA A 214 -23.58 8.95 -8.42
CA ALA A 214 -24.84 9.55 -8.02
C ALA A 214 -25.12 9.27 -6.54
N ILE A 215 -25.40 10.31 -5.75
CA ILE A 215 -25.79 10.21 -4.34
C ILE A 215 -27.21 10.70 -4.17
N LEU A 216 -28.01 9.96 -3.42
CA LEU A 216 -29.32 10.41 -2.97
C LEU A 216 -29.25 10.88 -1.51
N TYR A 217 -29.42 12.18 -1.28
CA TYR A 217 -29.68 12.70 0.07
C TYR A 217 -31.16 12.44 0.43
N SER A 218 -31.47 12.24 1.72
CA SER A 218 -32.84 12.00 2.17
C SER A 218 -33.78 13.13 1.70
N GLY A 219 -34.74 12.81 0.83
CA GLY A 219 -35.73 13.76 0.33
C GLY A 219 -35.27 14.73 -0.76
N ALA A 220 -34.04 14.60 -1.27
CA ALA A 220 -33.51 15.49 -2.30
C ALA A 220 -33.35 14.81 -3.66
N ARG A 221 -33.29 15.63 -4.72
CA ARG A 221 -32.87 15.19 -6.05
C ARG A 221 -31.47 14.56 -5.98
N PRO A 222 -31.18 13.52 -6.79
CA PRO A 222 -29.87 12.90 -6.80
C PRO A 222 -28.79 13.93 -7.16
N THR A 223 -27.75 14.00 -6.34
CA THR A 223 -26.56 14.82 -6.60
C THR A 223 -25.57 13.98 -7.38
N VAL A 224 -25.23 14.43 -8.58
CA VAL A 224 -24.22 13.79 -9.42
C VAL A 224 -22.86 14.41 -9.13
N LEU A 225 -21.93 13.55 -8.74
CA LEU A 225 -20.52 13.85 -8.58
C LEU A 225 -19.78 13.40 -9.83
N ARG A 226 -18.98 14.29 -10.40
CA ARG A 226 -18.10 13.99 -11.54
C ARG A 226 -16.66 14.28 -11.15
N PHE A 227 -15.80 13.29 -11.31
CA PHE A 227 -14.38 13.41 -11.04
C PHE A 227 -13.58 12.95 -12.25
N ARG A 228 -12.40 13.53 -12.43
CA ARG A 228 -11.44 13.08 -13.42
C ARG A 228 -10.23 12.50 -12.72
N LEU A 229 -9.89 11.26 -13.02
CA LEU A 229 -8.66 10.64 -12.57
C LEU A 229 -7.49 11.25 -13.36
N ARG A 230 -6.42 11.61 -12.66
CA ARG A 230 -5.16 12.08 -13.25
C ARG A 230 -4.06 11.10 -12.90
#